data_AF-A0A2E2WWC9-F1
#
_entry.id   AF-A0A2E2WWC9-F1
#
_cell.length_a   1.000
_cell.length_b   1.000
_cell.length_c   1.000
_cell.angle_alpha   90.00
_cell.angle_beta   90.00
_cell.angle_gamma   90.00
#
_symmetry.space_group_name_H-M   'P 1'
#
loop_
_entity.id
_entity.type
_entity.pdbx_description
1 polymer ?
#
loop_
_entity_poly.entity_id
_entity_poly.type
_entity_poly.pdbx_seq_one_letter_code
_entity_poly.pdbx_strand_id
1 'polypeptide(L)'
;MKLTKILINAALFSSLLTNYANASGYSSNLTSTSALANSYAGSSTGIHDASDMFFNPAILADINNSQFVASFSYLDLDVDIDNLKKNGNPANGSEISDAGEDAIIPALYYATNINDKIDLGLALTVPFGLATKYNYDWGAKDESLENKIEAYNINPNFSYKINNKLAIGFGGQVQYMKSAFLKNTDFGGAKTYAQDWGYGYNFGLKYNIDNNIKFGLGYRSKIDHKFAGYTRIKD
;
A
#
# COMPACT_ATOMS: atom_id res chain seq x y z
N MET A 1 23.29 16.69 -25.44
CA MET A 1 24.00 17.41 -24.35
C MET A 1 23.14 18.41 -23.59
N LYS A 2 22.48 19.40 -24.21
CA LYS A 2 21.65 20.37 -23.47
C LYS A 2 20.44 19.73 -22.78
N LEU A 3 19.69 18.88 -23.49
CA LEU A 3 18.51 18.18 -22.93
C LEU A 3 18.89 17.25 -21.78
N THR A 4 19.98 16.50 -21.92
CA THR A 4 20.52 15.60 -20.89
C THR A 4 20.91 16.36 -19.63
N LYS A 5 21.56 17.53 -19.76
CA LYS A 5 21.89 18.39 -18.60
C LYS A 5 20.64 18.96 -17.93
N ILE A 6 19.62 19.32 -18.70
CA ILE A 6 18.33 19.81 -18.16
C ILE A 6 17.62 18.70 -17.39
N LEU A 7 17.57 17.48 -17.93
CA LEU A 7 16.97 16.31 -17.27
C LEU A 7 17.71 15.94 -15.98
N ILE A 8 19.04 15.95 -15.99
CA ILE A 8 19.88 15.71 -14.81
C ILE A 8 19.63 16.78 -13.74
N ASN A 9 19.60 18.06 -14.13
CA ASN A 9 19.35 19.16 -13.20
C ASN A 9 17.91 19.13 -12.65
N ALA A 10 16.93 18.75 -13.46
CA ALA A 10 15.55 18.59 -13.03
C ALA A 10 15.39 17.41 -12.05
N ALA A 11 16.07 16.28 -12.29
CA ALA A 11 16.12 15.16 -11.36
C ALA A 11 16.75 15.56 -10.02
N LEU A 12 17.89 16.25 -10.05
CA LEU A 12 18.57 16.80 -8.87
C LEU A 12 17.70 17.80 -8.09
N PHE A 13 16.97 18.67 -8.80
CA PHE A 13 16.07 19.63 -8.16
C PHE A 13 14.85 18.96 -7.52
N SER A 14 14.32 17.91 -8.17
CA SER A 14 13.19 17.12 -7.64
C SER A 14 13.56 16.39 -6.35
N SER A 15 14.80 15.86 -6.26
CA SER A 15 15.30 15.23 -5.02
C SER A 15 15.52 16.22 -3.86
N LEU A 16 15.64 17.52 -4.13
CA LEU A 16 15.78 18.55 -3.09
C LEU A 16 14.43 18.97 -2.49
N LEU A 17 13.32 18.63 -3.14
CA LEU A 17 11.96 18.97 -2.70
C LEU A 17 11.26 17.83 -1.94
N THR A 18 11.84 16.62 -1.93
CA THR A 18 11.33 15.49 -1.16
C THR A 18 11.65 15.64 0.32
N ASN A 19 10.76 16.29 1.06
CA ASN A 19 10.68 16.07 2.50
C ASN A 19 10.19 14.63 2.72
N TYR A 20 11.03 13.76 3.29
CA TYR A 20 10.66 12.40 3.66
C TYR A 20 9.53 12.44 4.71
N ALA A 21 8.29 12.23 4.28
CA ALA A 21 7.23 11.87 5.20
C ALA A 21 7.36 10.37 5.51
N ASN A 22 8.09 10.04 6.57
CA ASN A 22 8.20 8.66 7.10
C ASN A 22 6.89 8.25 7.78
N ALA A 23 5.82 8.11 6.98
CA ALA A 23 4.45 7.86 7.46
C ALA A 23 3.81 6.62 6.83
N SER A 24 4.63 5.67 6.35
CA SER A 24 4.13 4.43 5.73
C SER A 24 3.29 3.59 6.71
N GLY A 25 3.64 3.60 8.01
CA GLY A 25 2.86 2.93 9.05
C GLY A 25 2.58 1.47 8.69
N TYR A 26 1.29 1.13 8.55
CA TYR A 26 0.82 -0.21 8.18
C TYR A 26 0.69 -0.46 6.66
N SER A 27 1.11 0.49 5.82
CA SER A 27 1.06 0.35 4.36
C SER A 27 2.09 -0.67 3.90
N SER A 28 1.64 -1.67 3.15
CA SER A 28 2.51 -2.76 2.70
C SER A 28 3.37 -2.35 1.51
N ASN A 29 2.94 -1.42 0.64
CA ASN A 29 3.64 -1.05 -0.61
C ASN A 29 4.26 -2.26 -1.34
N LEU A 30 3.52 -3.35 -1.45
CA LEU A 30 3.95 -4.62 -2.05
C LEU A 30 2.89 -5.13 -3.06
N THR A 31 2.18 -4.20 -3.69
CA THR A 31 1.05 -4.50 -4.56
C THR A 31 1.45 -4.72 -6.03
N SER A 32 2.73 -4.54 -6.39
CA SER A 32 3.24 -4.81 -7.74
C SER A 32 4.73 -5.14 -7.71
N THR A 33 5.09 -6.34 -8.16
CA THR A 33 6.47 -6.81 -8.26
C THR A 33 7.28 -6.09 -9.34
N SER A 34 6.65 -5.72 -10.46
CA SER A 34 7.31 -5.00 -11.55
C SER A 34 7.65 -3.56 -11.15
N ALA A 35 6.76 -2.90 -10.40
CA ALA A 35 7.04 -1.61 -9.81
C ALA A 35 8.03 -1.71 -8.64
N LEU A 36 7.88 -2.71 -7.76
CA LEU A 36 8.82 -2.94 -6.65
C LEU A 36 10.26 -3.09 -7.13
N ALA A 37 10.49 -3.71 -8.29
CA ALA A 37 11.82 -3.92 -8.86
C ALA A 37 12.61 -2.62 -9.14
N ASN A 38 11.95 -1.47 -9.22
CA ASN A 38 12.62 -0.16 -9.30
C ASN A 38 12.23 0.81 -8.17
N SER A 39 11.69 0.28 -7.06
CA SER A 39 11.17 1.06 -5.94
C SER A 39 10.02 2.01 -6.32
N TYR A 40 9.12 1.55 -7.20
CA TYR A 40 7.93 2.27 -7.66
C TYR A 40 8.21 3.57 -8.43
N ALA A 41 9.46 3.75 -8.88
CA ALA A 41 9.84 4.90 -9.66
C ALA A 41 9.05 4.93 -10.97
N GLY A 42 8.35 6.05 -11.23
CA GLY A 42 7.59 6.23 -12.46
C GLY A 42 6.23 5.52 -12.52
N SER A 43 5.78 4.83 -11.45
CA SER A 43 4.49 4.12 -11.45
C SER A 43 3.28 5.01 -11.79
N SER A 44 3.32 6.31 -11.49
CA SER A 44 2.24 7.22 -11.90
C SER A 44 2.14 7.42 -13.42
N THR A 45 3.16 7.04 -14.19
CA THR A 45 3.21 7.22 -15.65
C THR A 45 2.87 5.95 -16.43
N GLY A 46 2.83 4.78 -15.77
CA GLY A 46 2.48 3.51 -16.39
C GLY A 46 3.62 2.90 -17.18
N ILE A 47 4.83 2.83 -16.59
CA ILE A 47 6.03 2.30 -17.27
C ILE A 47 6.25 0.81 -17.04
N HIS A 48 5.52 0.20 -16.10
CA HIS A 48 5.70 -1.22 -15.76
C HIS A 48 4.69 -2.10 -16.50
N ASP A 49 3.45 -2.15 -16.01
CA ASP A 49 2.33 -2.91 -16.55
C ASP A 49 0.99 -2.38 -15.98
N ALA A 50 -0.12 -3.07 -16.23
CA ALA A 50 -1.45 -2.71 -15.73
C ALA A 50 -1.52 -2.45 -14.21
N SER A 51 -0.62 -3.03 -13.40
CA SER A 51 -0.59 -2.81 -11.95
C SER A 51 -0.33 -1.36 -11.55
N ASP A 52 0.28 -0.56 -12.42
CA ASP A 52 0.46 0.89 -12.22
C ASP A 52 -0.88 1.64 -12.10
N MET A 53 -2.00 1.02 -12.49
CA MET A 53 -3.35 1.58 -12.28
C MET A 53 -3.65 1.84 -10.80
N PHE A 54 -2.99 1.12 -9.88
CA PHE A 54 -3.10 1.38 -8.44
C PHE A 54 -2.66 2.82 -8.11
N PHE A 55 -1.62 3.31 -8.78
CA PHE A 55 -1.09 4.65 -8.56
C PHE A 55 -1.81 5.69 -9.42
N ASN A 56 -2.12 5.36 -10.68
CA ASN A 56 -2.79 6.29 -11.59
C ASN A 56 -3.72 5.54 -12.57
N PRO A 57 -5.05 5.65 -12.45
CA PRO A 57 -5.96 4.98 -13.38
C PRO A 57 -5.85 5.48 -14.82
N ALA A 58 -5.33 6.68 -15.08
CA ALA A 58 -5.17 7.22 -16.43
C ALA A 58 -4.11 6.47 -17.27
N ILE A 59 -3.28 5.64 -16.64
CA ILE A 59 -2.28 4.83 -17.36
C ILE A 59 -2.92 3.79 -18.27
N LEU A 60 -4.16 3.37 -17.97
CA LEU A 60 -4.93 2.40 -18.75
C LEU A 60 -5.05 2.83 -20.22
N ALA A 61 -5.01 4.12 -20.53
CA ALA A 61 -5.06 4.66 -21.89
C ALA A 61 -3.89 4.25 -22.79
N ASP A 62 -2.78 3.76 -22.22
CA ASP A 62 -1.63 3.21 -22.96
C ASP A 62 -1.74 1.67 -23.17
N ILE A 63 -2.75 1.01 -22.58
CA ILE A 63 -2.92 -0.44 -22.67
C ILE A 63 -3.69 -0.80 -23.96
N ASN A 64 -2.95 -1.27 -24.96
CA ASN A 64 -3.52 -1.55 -26.29
C ASN A 64 -4.24 -2.91 -26.39
N ASN A 65 -3.97 -3.85 -25.48
CA ASN A 65 -4.56 -5.18 -25.46
C ASN A 65 -4.95 -5.55 -24.04
N SER A 66 -5.88 -6.50 -23.90
CA SER A 66 -6.22 -7.01 -22.57
C SER A 66 -4.99 -7.56 -21.85
N GLN A 67 -4.76 -7.11 -20.62
CA GLN A 67 -3.63 -7.52 -19.80
C GLN A 67 -4.13 -8.06 -18.46
N PHE A 68 -3.64 -9.24 -18.08
CA PHE A 68 -3.82 -9.81 -16.75
C PHE A 68 -2.46 -9.85 -16.05
N VAL A 69 -2.41 -9.39 -14.80
CA VAL A 69 -1.20 -9.38 -13.97
C VAL A 69 -1.53 -10.03 -12.64
N ALA A 70 -0.74 -11.03 -12.27
CA ALA A 70 -0.76 -11.62 -10.93
C ALA A 70 0.60 -11.39 -10.28
N SER A 71 0.60 -10.78 -9.10
CA SER A 71 1.78 -10.39 -8.35
C SER A 71 1.72 -10.99 -6.95
N PHE A 72 2.83 -11.54 -6.49
CA PHE A 72 2.99 -12.12 -5.15
C PHE A 72 4.30 -11.63 -4.58
N SER A 73 4.23 -10.91 -3.46
CA SER A 73 5.40 -10.39 -2.76
C SER A 73 5.55 -11.07 -1.40
N TYR A 74 6.78 -11.40 -1.02
CA TYR A 74 7.11 -11.85 0.32
C TYR A 74 7.58 -10.65 1.14
N LEU A 75 6.92 -10.42 2.28
CA LEU A 75 7.35 -9.46 3.29
C LEU A 75 8.06 -10.27 4.38
N ASP A 76 9.37 -10.06 4.46
CA ASP A 76 10.22 -10.43 5.59
C ASP A 76 10.22 -9.22 6.54
N LEU A 77 9.55 -9.34 7.68
CA LEU A 77 9.36 -8.22 8.60
C LEU A 77 10.15 -8.50 9.87
N ASP A 78 11.16 -7.67 10.10
CA ASP A 78 12.00 -7.72 11.29
C ASP A 78 11.66 -6.55 12.22
N VAL A 79 11.26 -6.86 13.47
CA VAL A 79 10.93 -5.85 14.49
C VAL A 79 11.66 -6.12 15.79
N ASP A 80 12.81 -5.46 15.93
CA ASP A 80 13.60 -5.45 17.16
C ASP A 80 13.16 -4.37 18.15
N ILE A 81 13.19 -4.72 19.44
CA ILE A 81 12.95 -3.76 20.52
C ILE A 81 14.09 -3.79 21.52
N ASP A 82 14.90 -2.74 21.48
CA ASP A 82 16.01 -2.54 22.40
C ASP A 82 15.65 -1.64 23.59
N ASN A 83 16.31 -1.88 24.72
CA ASN A 83 16.33 -0.98 25.88
C ASN A 83 14.93 -0.58 26.39
N LEU A 84 13.96 -1.51 26.37
CA LEU A 84 12.63 -1.26 26.88
C LEU A 84 12.70 -0.82 28.35
N LYS A 85 12.16 0.37 28.65
CA LYS A 85 12.11 0.91 30.02
C LYS A 85 10.66 1.12 30.46
N LYS A 86 10.35 0.70 31.69
CA LYS A 86 9.08 0.97 32.36
C LYS A 86 9.36 1.80 33.61
N ASN A 87 8.77 3.01 33.69
CA ASN A 87 9.00 3.98 34.77
C ASN A 87 10.50 4.30 35.00
N GLY A 88 11.28 4.42 33.93
CA GLY A 88 12.71 4.77 33.98
C GLY A 88 13.67 3.62 34.27
N ASN A 89 13.16 2.44 34.65
CA ASN A 89 13.94 1.23 34.87
C ASN A 89 13.82 0.26 33.69
N PRO A 90 14.81 -0.61 33.42
CA PRO A 90 14.68 -1.70 32.46
C PRO A 90 13.40 -2.50 32.74
N ALA A 91 12.62 -2.76 31.69
CA ALA A 91 11.41 -3.57 31.81
C ALA A 91 11.79 -5.03 32.04
N ASN A 92 11.13 -5.70 32.99
CA ASN A 92 11.29 -7.13 33.22
C ASN A 92 10.53 -7.92 32.16
N GLY A 93 11.15 -8.93 31.56
CA GLY A 93 10.53 -9.83 30.59
C GLY A 93 11.55 -10.41 29.62
N SER A 94 11.11 -11.26 28.71
CA SER A 94 11.95 -11.76 27.62
C SER A 94 12.41 -10.63 26.70
N GLU A 95 13.66 -10.70 26.23
CA GLU A 95 14.12 -9.89 25.10
C GLU A 95 13.31 -10.21 23.83
N ILE A 96 13.20 -9.23 22.93
CA ILE A 96 12.53 -9.35 21.65
C ILE A 96 13.58 -9.15 20.56
N SER A 97 13.90 -10.24 19.87
CA SER A 97 14.88 -10.26 18.78
C SER A 97 14.25 -10.27 17.38
N ASP A 98 12.93 -10.40 17.32
CA ASP A 98 12.10 -10.19 16.14
C ASP A 98 10.64 -10.38 16.59
N ALA A 99 9.84 -9.33 16.50
CA ALA A 99 8.40 -9.40 16.71
C ALA A 99 7.60 -9.28 15.42
N GLY A 100 8.23 -9.15 14.26
CA GLY A 100 7.54 -9.11 13.00
C GLY A 100 7.00 -10.47 12.60
N GLU A 101 5.96 -10.47 11.77
CA GLU A 101 5.40 -11.69 11.21
C GLU A 101 5.44 -11.59 9.68
N ASP A 102 6.09 -12.57 9.07
CA ASP A 102 6.21 -12.67 7.64
C ASP A 102 4.86 -12.86 6.94
N ALA A 103 4.75 -12.32 5.73
CA ALA A 103 3.51 -12.38 4.97
C ALA A 103 3.74 -12.55 3.47
N ILE A 104 2.83 -13.27 2.82
CA ILE A 104 2.69 -13.24 1.36
C ILE A 104 1.56 -12.27 1.01
N ILE A 105 1.88 -11.30 0.17
CA ILE A 105 0.98 -10.22 -0.24
C ILE A 105 0.63 -10.42 -1.72
N PRO A 106 -0.59 -10.92 -2.02
CA PRO A 106 -1.05 -11.07 -3.39
C PRO A 106 -1.66 -9.77 -3.92
N ALA A 107 -1.55 -9.58 -5.23
CA ALA A 107 -2.28 -8.57 -5.98
C ALA A 107 -2.63 -9.10 -7.37
N LEU A 108 -3.85 -8.83 -7.82
CA LEU A 108 -4.35 -9.20 -9.14
C LEU A 108 -4.84 -7.96 -9.87
N TYR A 109 -4.51 -7.85 -11.15
CA TYR A 109 -4.95 -6.78 -12.01
C TYR A 109 -5.45 -7.32 -13.33
N TYR A 110 -6.49 -6.68 -13.85
CA TYR A 110 -6.96 -6.90 -15.20
C TYR A 110 -7.23 -5.55 -15.85
N ALA A 111 -6.79 -5.37 -17.09
CA ALA A 111 -7.05 -4.18 -17.90
C ALA A 111 -7.52 -4.58 -19.28
N THR A 112 -8.43 -3.81 -19.87
CA THR A 112 -8.94 -4.04 -21.22
C THR A 112 -9.44 -2.74 -21.84
N ASN A 113 -9.33 -2.63 -23.16
CA ASN A 113 -9.83 -1.51 -23.94
C ASN A 113 -11.25 -1.83 -24.46
N ILE A 114 -12.18 -0.90 -24.28
CA ILE A 114 -13.55 -1.02 -24.81
C ILE A 114 -13.61 -0.44 -26.23
N ASN A 115 -12.89 0.65 -26.46
CA ASN A 115 -12.72 1.31 -27.76
C ASN A 115 -11.45 2.17 -27.74
N ASP A 116 -11.20 2.96 -28.79
CA ASP A 116 -9.99 3.78 -28.94
C ASP A 116 -9.78 4.84 -27.84
N LYS A 117 -10.82 5.17 -27.07
CA LYS A 117 -10.80 6.21 -26.04
C LYS A 117 -11.09 5.72 -24.63
N ILE A 118 -11.70 4.55 -24.46
CA ILE A 118 -12.20 4.08 -23.17
C ILE A 118 -11.54 2.76 -22.82
N ASP A 119 -10.96 2.73 -21.64
CA ASP A 119 -10.32 1.56 -21.07
C ASP A 119 -10.86 1.30 -19.66
N LEU A 120 -10.96 0.02 -19.31
CA LEU A 120 -11.39 -0.45 -18.00
C LEU A 120 -10.26 -1.22 -17.33
N GLY A 121 -10.21 -1.12 -16.01
CA GLY A 121 -9.29 -1.87 -15.17
C GLY A 121 -9.98 -2.37 -13.91
N LEU A 122 -9.49 -3.48 -13.37
CA LEU A 122 -9.85 -3.98 -12.05
C LEU A 122 -8.57 -4.31 -11.31
N ALA A 123 -8.41 -3.76 -10.12
CA ALA A 123 -7.34 -4.07 -9.19
C ALA A 123 -7.91 -4.74 -7.93
N LEU A 124 -7.37 -5.90 -7.56
CA LEU A 124 -7.62 -6.59 -6.30
C LEU A 124 -6.29 -6.61 -5.53
N THR A 125 -6.20 -5.86 -4.44
CA THR A 125 -4.92 -5.61 -3.75
C THR A 125 -5.03 -5.73 -2.24
N VAL A 126 -3.89 -5.88 -1.56
CA VAL A 126 -3.78 -5.83 -0.09
C VAL A 126 -2.90 -4.64 0.31
N PRO A 127 -3.41 -3.39 0.28
CA PRO A 127 -2.60 -2.19 0.47
C PRO A 127 -2.10 -1.97 1.91
N PHE A 128 -2.76 -2.57 2.91
CA PHE A 128 -2.33 -2.52 4.31
C PHE A 128 -2.27 -3.95 4.85
N GLY A 129 -1.15 -4.29 5.48
CA GLY A 129 -0.85 -5.68 5.85
C GLY A 129 0.43 -5.76 6.66
N LEU A 130 0.32 -5.68 7.98
CA LEU A 130 1.43 -5.95 8.90
C LEU A 130 0.89 -6.69 10.12
N ALA A 131 1.72 -7.55 10.69
CA ALA A 131 1.47 -8.16 11.97
C ALA A 131 2.73 -8.15 12.82
N THR A 132 2.54 -8.02 14.14
CA THR A 132 3.58 -8.23 15.12
C THR A 132 3.09 -9.16 16.22
N LYS A 133 4.00 -9.95 16.77
CA LYS A 133 3.74 -10.88 17.85
C LYS A 133 4.92 -10.92 18.81
N TYR A 134 4.62 -10.76 20.09
CA TYR A 134 5.60 -10.74 21.15
C TYR A 134 5.49 -11.99 22.02
N ASN A 135 6.60 -12.34 22.69
CA ASN A 135 6.60 -13.37 23.72
C ASN A 135 5.62 -13.01 24.86
N TYR A 136 4.96 -14.01 25.43
CA TYR A 136 3.89 -13.77 26.42
C TYR A 136 4.37 -13.02 27.68
N ASP A 137 5.63 -13.21 28.06
CA ASP A 137 6.26 -12.63 29.23
C ASP A 137 7.10 -11.38 28.94
N TRP A 138 7.04 -10.81 27.73
CA TRP A 138 7.80 -9.60 27.39
C TRP A 138 7.37 -8.37 28.22
N GLY A 139 8.29 -7.40 28.34
CA GLY A 139 8.18 -6.31 29.31
C GLY A 139 7.03 -5.30 29.09
N ALA A 140 6.36 -5.36 27.95
CA ALA A 140 5.17 -4.55 27.65
C ALA A 140 3.95 -5.39 27.25
N LYS A 141 3.84 -6.63 27.78
CA LYS A 141 2.70 -7.53 27.58
C LYS A 141 1.33 -6.94 27.89
N ASP A 142 1.24 -6.02 28.84
CA ASP A 142 -0.02 -5.36 29.22
C ASP A 142 -0.44 -4.30 28.18
N GLU A 143 0.50 -3.85 27.34
CA GLU A 143 0.26 -2.89 26.26
C GLU A 143 0.02 -3.58 24.93
N SER A 144 0.70 -4.68 24.63
CA SER A 144 0.58 -5.39 23.36
C SER A 144 1.16 -6.79 23.48
N LEU A 145 0.62 -7.75 22.76
CA LEU A 145 1.15 -9.11 22.60
C LEU A 145 1.01 -9.59 21.16
N GLU A 146 -0.02 -9.14 20.47
CA GLU A 146 -0.23 -9.39 19.05
C GLU A 146 -0.91 -8.15 18.46
N ASN A 147 -0.43 -7.67 17.32
CA ASN A 147 -1.14 -6.69 16.49
C ASN A 147 -1.20 -7.28 15.09
N LYS A 148 -2.36 -7.24 14.46
CA LYS A 148 -2.51 -7.64 13.08
C LYS A 148 -3.51 -6.73 12.40
N ILE A 149 -3.15 -6.21 11.23
CA ILE A 149 -4.02 -5.42 10.39
C ILE A 149 -3.89 -5.93 8.96
N GLU A 150 -5.02 -6.20 8.31
CA GLU A 150 -5.08 -6.61 6.90
C GLU A 150 -6.25 -5.87 6.22
N ALA A 151 -5.97 -5.20 5.11
CA ALA A 151 -6.97 -4.53 4.29
C ALA A 151 -6.98 -5.10 2.88
N TYR A 152 -8.10 -5.65 2.46
CA TYR A 152 -8.33 -6.14 1.10
C TYR A 152 -9.10 -5.09 0.32
N ASN A 153 -8.65 -4.77 -0.89
CA ASN A 153 -9.19 -3.67 -1.67
C ASN A 153 -9.60 -4.12 -3.06
N ILE A 154 -10.84 -3.79 -3.43
CA ILE A 154 -11.39 -3.96 -4.77
C ILE A 154 -11.48 -2.57 -5.39
N ASN A 155 -10.83 -2.39 -6.55
CA ASN A 155 -10.74 -1.09 -7.21
C ASN A 155 -11.01 -1.21 -8.71
N PRO A 156 -12.28 -1.09 -9.15
CA PRO A 156 -12.58 -0.83 -10.55
C PRO A 156 -12.04 0.55 -10.94
N ASN A 157 -11.39 0.61 -12.10
CA ASN A 157 -10.80 1.79 -12.70
C ASN A 157 -11.30 1.96 -14.13
N PHE A 158 -11.34 3.20 -14.58
CA PHE A 158 -11.72 3.61 -15.92
C PHE A 158 -10.76 4.70 -16.37
N SER A 159 -10.35 4.69 -17.64
CA SER A 159 -9.67 5.83 -18.25
C SER A 159 -10.35 6.31 -19.51
N TYR A 160 -10.20 7.62 -19.75
CA TYR A 160 -10.64 8.28 -20.96
C TYR A 160 -9.49 9.03 -21.63
N LYS A 161 -9.17 8.64 -22.86
CA LYS A 161 -8.18 9.29 -23.72
C LYS A 161 -8.81 10.54 -24.34
N ILE A 162 -8.46 11.71 -23.81
CA ILE A 162 -8.94 13.01 -24.31
C ILE A 162 -8.35 13.25 -25.70
N ASN A 163 -7.05 12.99 -25.87
CA ASN A 163 -6.32 13.04 -27.12
C ASN A 163 -5.04 12.19 -27.04
N ASN A 164 -4.22 12.19 -28.09
CA ASN A 164 -2.98 11.39 -28.17
C ASN A 164 -1.93 11.73 -27.10
N LYS A 165 -2.08 12.86 -26.39
CA LYS A 165 -1.15 13.31 -25.35
C LYS A 165 -1.75 13.27 -23.96
N LEU A 166 -3.06 13.39 -23.81
CA LEU A 166 -3.72 13.57 -22.53
C LEU A 166 -4.77 12.49 -22.29
N ALA A 167 -4.66 11.84 -21.12
CA ALA A 167 -5.67 10.93 -20.60
C ALA A 167 -6.00 11.28 -19.15
N ILE A 168 -7.23 11.00 -18.77
CA ILE A 168 -7.72 11.08 -17.39
C ILE A 168 -8.23 9.72 -16.96
N GLY A 169 -8.24 9.47 -15.66
CA GLY A 169 -8.76 8.24 -15.09
C GLY A 169 -9.48 8.46 -13.78
N PHE A 170 -10.38 7.54 -13.48
CA PHE A 170 -11.15 7.50 -12.25
C PHE A 170 -11.28 6.05 -11.78
N GLY A 171 -11.33 5.84 -10.48
CA GLY A 171 -11.66 4.55 -9.91
C GLY A 171 -12.43 4.69 -8.60
N GLY A 172 -13.20 3.65 -8.29
CA GLY A 172 -13.88 3.49 -7.01
C GLY A 172 -13.15 2.45 -6.17
N GLN A 173 -13.12 2.61 -4.85
CA GLN A 173 -12.49 1.67 -3.92
C GLN A 173 -13.54 1.11 -2.97
N VAL A 174 -13.53 -0.21 -2.80
CA VAL A 174 -14.23 -0.90 -1.72
C VAL A 174 -13.19 -1.69 -0.95
N GLN A 175 -12.99 -1.33 0.31
CA GLN A 175 -11.95 -1.89 1.17
C GLN A 175 -12.59 -2.64 2.33
N TYR A 176 -12.21 -3.89 2.53
CA TYR A 176 -12.54 -4.66 3.72
C TYR A 176 -11.30 -4.74 4.61
N MET A 177 -11.40 -4.18 5.81
CA MET A 177 -10.30 -4.14 6.75
C MET A 177 -10.65 -4.97 7.98
N LYS A 178 -9.71 -5.80 8.42
CA LYS A 178 -9.81 -6.57 9.65
C LYS A 178 -8.56 -6.36 10.50
N SER A 179 -8.74 -6.39 11.81
CA SER A 179 -7.68 -6.28 12.77
C SER A 179 -7.85 -7.25 13.92
N ALA A 180 -6.73 -7.69 14.48
CA ALA A 180 -6.68 -8.44 15.71
C ALA A 180 -5.64 -7.81 16.64
N PHE A 181 -5.99 -7.68 17.91
CA PHE A 181 -5.13 -7.11 18.93
C PHE A 181 -5.20 -7.99 20.18
N LEU A 182 -4.06 -8.43 20.70
CA LEU A 182 -3.96 -9.16 21.96
C LEU A 182 -3.14 -8.33 22.93
N LYS A 183 -3.57 -8.28 24.18
CA LYS A 183 -2.78 -7.80 25.30
C LYS A 183 -3.07 -8.61 26.56
N ASN A 184 -2.18 -8.53 27.53
CA ASN A 184 -2.40 -9.07 28.86
C ASN A 184 -3.24 -8.11 29.71
N THR A 185 -4.07 -8.65 30.59
CA THR A 185 -4.90 -7.90 31.53
C THR A 185 -4.93 -8.60 32.89
N ASP A 186 -5.52 -7.98 33.89
CA ASP A 186 -5.72 -8.60 35.22
C ASP A 186 -6.56 -9.88 35.17
N PHE A 187 -7.30 -10.10 34.07
CA PHE A 187 -8.17 -11.27 33.83
C PHE A 187 -7.58 -12.23 32.77
N GLY A 188 -6.27 -12.18 32.53
CA GLY A 188 -5.61 -12.97 31.48
C GLY A 188 -5.58 -12.27 30.12
N GLY A 189 -5.43 -13.05 29.05
CA GLY A 189 -5.23 -12.54 27.69
C GLY A 189 -6.53 -12.01 27.09
N ALA A 190 -6.57 -10.73 26.71
CA ALA A 190 -7.72 -10.10 26.05
C ALA A 190 -7.45 -9.93 24.55
N LYS A 191 -8.08 -10.76 23.71
CA LYS A 191 -7.96 -10.69 22.25
C LYS A 191 -9.18 -10.01 21.64
N THR A 192 -8.96 -8.86 21.02
CA THR A 192 -9.98 -8.08 20.31
C THR A 192 -9.89 -8.31 18.82
N TYR A 193 -11.03 -8.60 18.20
CA TYR A 193 -11.17 -8.70 16.75
C TYR A 193 -12.07 -7.57 16.28
N ALA A 194 -11.66 -6.85 15.24
CA ALA A 194 -12.44 -5.76 14.66
C ALA A 194 -12.42 -5.85 13.13
N GLN A 195 -13.52 -5.47 12.50
CA GLN A 195 -13.61 -5.46 11.04
C GLN A 195 -14.56 -4.36 10.56
N ASP A 196 -14.36 -3.90 9.32
CA ASP A 196 -15.22 -2.90 8.70
C ASP A 196 -15.08 -2.89 7.17
N TRP A 197 -16.11 -2.36 6.51
CA TRP A 197 -16.09 -2.00 5.10
C TRP A 197 -15.97 -0.48 4.94
N GLY A 198 -14.98 -0.07 4.16
CA GLY A 198 -14.72 1.32 3.82
C GLY A 198 -14.82 1.56 2.32
N TYR A 199 -15.08 2.81 1.95
CA TYR A 199 -15.25 3.23 0.56
C TYR A 199 -14.37 4.43 0.25
N GLY A 200 -13.90 4.51 -0.99
CA GLY A 200 -13.09 5.61 -1.46
C GLY A 200 -13.11 5.73 -2.97
N TYR A 201 -12.25 6.60 -3.48
CA TYR A 201 -12.09 6.84 -4.91
C TYR A 201 -10.65 7.21 -5.24
N ASN A 202 -10.29 7.15 -6.52
CA ASN A 202 -9.00 7.60 -7.02
C ASN A 202 -9.16 8.32 -8.36
N PHE A 203 -8.29 9.29 -8.61
CA PHE A 203 -8.21 10.06 -9.84
C PHE A 203 -6.83 9.94 -10.46
N GLY A 204 -6.80 10.10 -11.77
CA GLY A 204 -5.60 9.98 -12.56
C GLY A 204 -5.54 11.01 -13.67
N LEU A 205 -4.35 11.54 -13.91
CA LEU A 205 -4.03 12.34 -15.09
C LEU A 205 -2.70 11.85 -15.66
N LYS A 206 -2.64 11.72 -16.98
CA LYS A 206 -1.44 11.34 -17.72
C LYS A 206 -1.24 12.27 -18.90
N TYR A 207 -0.03 12.79 -19.03
CA TYR A 207 0.35 13.69 -20.11
C TYR A 207 1.67 13.27 -20.77
N ASN A 208 1.61 12.90 -22.04
CA ASN A 208 2.76 12.50 -22.86
C ASN A 208 3.22 13.71 -23.69
N ILE A 209 4.42 14.23 -23.42
CA ILE A 209 5.03 15.27 -24.27
C ILE A 209 5.41 14.65 -25.62
N ASP A 210 6.10 13.52 -25.55
CA ASP A 210 6.52 12.65 -26.64
C ASP A 210 6.60 11.19 -26.14
N ASN A 211 7.21 10.31 -26.93
CA ASN A 211 7.31 8.88 -26.60
C ASN A 211 8.26 8.57 -25.42
N ASN A 212 9.13 9.50 -25.05
CA ASN A 212 10.15 9.33 -24.02
C ASN A 212 9.83 10.09 -22.72
N ILE A 213 9.06 11.19 -22.82
CA ILE A 213 8.74 12.07 -21.69
C ILE A 213 7.25 12.01 -21.40
N LYS A 214 6.94 11.33 -20.28
CA LYS A 214 5.58 11.17 -19.75
C LYS A 214 5.49 11.76 -18.35
N PHE A 215 4.37 12.42 -18.07
CA PHE A 215 4.01 12.90 -16.74
C PHE A 215 2.73 12.20 -16.28
N GLY A 216 2.67 11.93 -14.98
CA GLY A 216 1.57 11.21 -14.37
C GLY A 216 1.28 11.77 -12.99
N LEU A 217 0.02 12.08 -12.74
CA LEU A 217 -0.47 12.52 -11.44
C LEU A 217 -1.59 11.57 -11.02
N GLY A 218 -1.41 10.94 -9.87
CA GLY A 218 -2.40 10.08 -9.24
C GLY A 218 -2.84 10.66 -7.90
N TYR A 219 -4.12 10.51 -7.59
CA TYR A 219 -4.66 10.82 -6.28
C TYR A 219 -5.53 9.66 -5.82
N ARG A 220 -5.34 9.20 -4.58
CA ARG A 220 -6.18 8.19 -3.93
C ARG A 220 -6.77 8.81 -2.66
N SER A 221 -8.08 8.75 -2.52
CA SER A 221 -8.76 9.32 -1.36
C SER A 221 -8.39 8.58 -0.07
N LYS A 222 -8.51 9.27 1.06
CA LYS A 222 -8.61 8.61 2.36
C LYS A 222 -9.83 7.68 2.36
N ILE A 223 -9.73 6.56 3.08
CA ILE A 223 -10.85 5.69 3.43
C ILE A 223 -10.99 5.73 4.95
N ASP A 224 -12.18 6.07 5.43
CA ASP A 224 -12.49 6.08 6.86
C ASP A 224 -13.14 4.74 7.24
N HIS A 225 -12.58 4.07 8.24
CA HIS A 225 -13.10 2.82 8.78
C HIS A 225 -13.73 3.01 10.17
N LYS A 226 -14.91 2.44 10.37
CA LYS A 226 -15.65 2.41 11.63
C LYS A 226 -15.79 0.98 12.13
N PHE A 227 -14.74 0.50 12.77
CA PHE A 227 -14.64 -0.89 13.22
C PHE A 227 -15.76 -1.30 14.18
N ALA A 228 -16.36 -2.46 13.89
CA ALA A 228 -17.18 -3.21 14.81
C ALA A 228 -16.51 -4.56 15.11
N GLY A 229 -16.67 -5.06 16.33
CA GLY A 229 -15.86 -6.18 16.80
C GLY A 229 -16.31 -6.76 18.13
N TYR A 230 -15.53 -7.71 18.63
CA TYR A 230 -15.71 -8.31 19.94
C TYR A 230 -14.36 -8.66 20.57
N THR A 231 -14.35 -8.75 21.90
CA THR A 231 -13.18 -9.16 22.68
C THR A 231 -13.44 -10.51 23.32
N ARG A 232 -12.47 -11.41 23.25
CA ARG A 232 -12.44 -12.68 23.99
C ARG A 232 -11.38 -12.59 25.07
N ILE A 233 -11.77 -12.91 26.30
CA ILE A 233 -10.87 -13.04 27.44
C ILE A 233 -10.56 -14.53 27.58
N LYS A 234 -9.28 -14.87 27.68
CA LYS A 234 -8.80 -16.22 27.89
C LYS A 234 -8.02 -16.25 29.20
N ASP A 235 -8.56 -16.99 30.16
CA ASP A 235 -7.90 -17.35 31.42
C ASP A 235 -6.71 -18.29 31.18
#